data_AF-A0A1R2BBF7-F1
#
_entry.id   AF-A0A1R2BBF7-F1
#
_cell.length_a   1.000
_cell.length_b   1.000
_cell.length_c   1.000
_cell.angle_alpha   90.00
_cell.angle_beta   90.00
_cell.angle_gamma   90.00
#
_symmetry.space_group_name_H-M   'P 1'
#
loop_
_entity.id
_entity.type
_entity.pdbx_description
1 polymer ?
#
loop_
_entity_poly.entity_id
_entity_poly.type
_entity_poly.pdbx_seq_one_letter_code
_entity_poly.pdbx_strand_id
1 'polypeptide(L)'
;MDKQIIKAGWIEKKSHYLKKWRKRWLVLRSTSLATYKTESHHGKSTMEIPITSIIDASPLATEQNNDFIFTVTVAEEKFHLKTNNDGEMCAWLNLINHTRNGNRISSFSSPNYYHESKAMSDESLITSFTKMKELLFKREEELLGNLDELYKIYVDKATQEHSEISEKYEQECRNYEKITSVLETSTSVISKTREIQNATKVHFNFKELEAFNVSKLVVSIQEENLDKLIKSCITVCLGNPSEVMIRRTHITRALKWRYTGERIDAITFSVNKDIKLTGVGLCTPYKPGRITYVKEFEVLKGSSTNSSSIYRHSQIVPIHSNPESSIFKVIMEKQVLIKKDSKYTVYFLNGGAHTYKCVDCVSIVEGPDRVVWTFINSIFSPNHQSNRCDIVCGPIADFYFMVV
;
A
#
# COMPACT_ATOMS: atom_id res chain seq x y z
N MET A 1 41.11 4.51 -5.16
CA MET A 1 40.20 3.35 -5.22
C MET A 1 39.10 3.68 -6.20
N ASP A 2 39.04 2.98 -7.32
CA ASP A 2 38.00 3.18 -8.33
C ASP A 2 36.63 2.89 -7.71
N LYS A 3 35.79 3.91 -7.63
CA LYS A 3 34.46 3.83 -7.04
C LYS A 3 33.60 2.85 -7.85
N GLN A 4 33.07 1.84 -7.17
CA GLN A 4 32.28 0.75 -7.75
C GLN A 4 31.22 1.27 -8.73
N ILE A 5 31.20 0.70 -9.92
CA ILE A 5 30.18 0.97 -10.95
C ILE A 5 28.92 0.21 -10.57
N ILE A 6 27.79 0.92 -10.49
CA ILE A 6 26.46 0.36 -10.18
C ILE A 6 25.80 -0.19 -11.45
N LYS A 7 25.84 0.59 -12.55
CA LYS A 7 25.38 0.16 -13.87
C LYS A 7 26.15 0.92 -14.95
N ALA A 8 26.46 0.25 -16.05
CA ALA A 8 27.03 0.84 -17.25
C ALA A 8 26.31 0.32 -18.50
N GLY A 9 26.24 1.12 -19.56
CA GLY A 9 25.57 0.71 -20.79
C GLY A 9 25.53 1.78 -21.88
N TRP A 10 25.33 1.35 -23.12
CA TRP A 10 25.17 2.24 -24.26
C TRP A 10 23.78 2.90 -24.29
N ILE A 11 23.76 4.21 -24.46
CA ILE A 11 22.56 5.04 -24.63
C ILE A 11 22.79 6.09 -25.72
N GLU A 12 21.75 6.80 -26.16
CA GLU A 12 21.90 8.03 -26.93
C GLU A 12 21.71 9.26 -26.04
N LYS A 13 22.67 10.17 -26.03
CA LYS A 13 22.57 11.46 -25.32
C LYS A 13 22.34 12.59 -26.32
N LYS A 14 21.38 13.47 -26.05
CA LYS A 14 21.19 14.71 -26.83
C LYS A 14 22.30 15.71 -26.49
N SER A 15 23.03 16.16 -27.51
CA SER A 15 24.10 17.15 -27.35
C SER A 15 23.53 18.48 -26.84
N HIS A 16 24.18 19.08 -25.84
CA HIS A 16 23.76 20.37 -25.29
C HIS A 16 23.79 21.49 -26.34
N TYR A 17 24.90 21.60 -27.08
CA TYR A 17 25.11 22.62 -28.12
C TYR A 17 24.43 22.26 -29.44
N LEU A 18 24.80 21.12 -30.04
CA LEU A 18 24.35 20.74 -31.38
C LEU A 18 22.93 20.18 -31.47
N LYS A 19 22.27 19.91 -30.32
CA LYS A 19 20.94 19.29 -30.20
C LYS A 19 20.72 17.95 -30.94
N LYS A 20 21.79 17.33 -31.46
CA LYS A 20 21.79 16.00 -32.09
C LYS A 20 21.99 14.87 -31.07
N TRP A 21 21.35 13.72 -31.29
CA TRP A 21 21.56 12.49 -30.52
C TRP A 21 22.90 11.85 -30.88
N ARG A 22 23.63 11.37 -29.87
CA ARG A 22 24.89 10.67 -30.06
C ARG A 22 25.01 9.50 -29.08
N LYS A 23 25.45 8.35 -29.58
CA LYS A 23 25.72 7.16 -28.77
C LYS A 23 26.83 7.46 -27.74
N ARG A 24 26.58 7.14 -26.48
CA ARG A 24 27.48 7.35 -25.33
C ARG A 24 27.37 6.17 -24.38
N TRP A 25 28.50 5.83 -23.77
CA TRP A 25 28.54 4.85 -22.69
C TRP A 25 28.21 5.56 -21.38
N LEU A 26 27.02 5.33 -20.83
CA LEU A 26 26.58 5.88 -19.55
C LEU A 26 27.05 4.99 -18.42
N VAL A 27 27.51 5.61 -17.33
CA VAL A 27 28.08 4.94 -16.17
C VAL A 27 27.52 5.60 -14.92
N LEU A 28 26.80 4.84 -14.12
CA LEU A 28 26.33 5.23 -12.80
C LEU A 28 27.27 4.66 -11.74
N ARG A 29 27.77 5.55 -10.88
CA ARG A 29 28.55 5.24 -9.68
C ARG A 29 27.81 5.76 -8.46
N SER A 30 28.20 5.32 -7.27
CA SER A 30 27.64 5.80 -6.01
C SER A 30 27.70 7.33 -5.84
N THR A 31 28.70 7.99 -6.45
CA THR A 31 28.89 9.44 -6.30
C THR A 31 28.68 10.25 -7.58
N SER A 32 28.66 9.62 -8.76
CA SER A 32 28.49 10.35 -10.02
C SER A 32 27.79 9.55 -11.13
N LEU A 33 27.11 10.27 -12.02
CA LEU A 33 26.58 9.79 -13.28
C LEU A 33 27.39 10.41 -14.42
N ALA A 34 28.09 9.59 -15.20
CA ALA A 34 29.02 10.06 -16.22
C ALA A 34 28.76 9.42 -17.59
N THR A 35 29.13 10.10 -18.68
CA THR A 35 29.07 9.53 -20.04
C THR A 35 30.40 9.60 -20.76
N TYR A 36 30.73 8.55 -21.52
CA TYR A 36 31.99 8.41 -22.24
C TYR A 36 31.77 8.16 -23.73
N LYS A 37 32.80 8.42 -24.56
CA LYS A 37 32.77 8.13 -26.01
C LYS A 37 32.95 6.63 -26.31
N THR A 38 33.65 5.92 -25.44
CA THR A 38 33.97 4.48 -25.55
C THR A 38 33.61 3.79 -24.24
N GLU A 39 33.61 2.46 -24.22
CA GLU A 39 33.40 1.65 -23.00
C GLU A 39 34.56 1.76 -22.00
N SER A 40 35.68 2.38 -22.41
CA SER A 40 36.80 2.64 -21.53
C SER A 40 36.46 3.77 -20.55
N HIS A 41 36.32 3.39 -19.28
CA HIS A 41 36.09 4.28 -18.15
C HIS A 41 37.31 5.13 -17.78
N HIS A 42 38.46 4.90 -18.44
CA HIS A 42 39.73 5.60 -18.24
C HIS A 42 39.89 6.85 -19.12
N GLY A 43 38.97 7.09 -20.07
CA GLY A 43 38.97 8.27 -20.93
C GLY A 43 38.30 9.49 -20.29
N LYS A 44 38.51 10.67 -20.88
CA LYS A 44 37.85 11.92 -20.45
C LYS A 44 36.32 11.79 -20.56
N SER A 45 35.61 12.04 -19.46
CA SER A 45 34.15 12.06 -19.43
C SER A 45 33.61 13.20 -20.32
N THR A 46 32.53 12.92 -21.04
CA THR A 46 31.79 13.90 -21.87
C THR A 46 30.63 14.56 -21.10
N MET A 47 30.38 14.08 -19.89
CA MET A 47 29.43 14.56 -18.90
C MET A 47 29.80 13.91 -17.60
N GLU A 48 29.77 14.66 -16.51
CA GLU A 48 29.90 14.12 -15.18
C GLU A 48 29.01 14.93 -14.26
N ILE A 49 28.05 14.24 -13.66
CA ILE A 49 27.04 14.83 -12.79
C ILE A 49 27.23 14.20 -11.41
N PRO A 50 27.58 14.97 -10.37
CA PRO A 50 27.52 14.48 -8.99
C PRO A 50 26.11 13.96 -8.67
N ILE A 51 26.01 12.79 -8.03
CA ILE A 51 24.71 12.21 -7.70
C ILE A 51 23.89 13.15 -6.81
N THR A 52 24.55 13.84 -5.89
CA THR A 52 23.95 14.83 -4.98
C THR A 52 23.37 16.06 -5.70
N SER A 53 23.78 16.36 -6.93
CA SER A 53 23.25 17.49 -7.70
C SER A 53 22.04 17.14 -8.55
N ILE A 54 21.67 15.85 -8.65
CA ILE A 54 20.50 15.42 -9.42
C ILE A 54 19.23 15.76 -8.64
N ILE A 55 18.43 16.69 -9.17
CA ILE A 55 17.14 17.08 -8.59
C ILE A 55 16.06 16.08 -8.97
N ASP A 56 15.98 15.78 -10.27
CA ASP A 56 14.99 14.86 -10.80
C ASP A 56 15.55 13.98 -11.93
N ALA A 57 15.01 12.78 -12.08
CA ALA A 57 15.24 11.89 -13.20
C ALA A 57 13.90 11.24 -13.54
N SER A 58 13.32 11.65 -14.65
CA SER A 58 11.95 11.30 -15.02
C SER A 58 11.81 11.04 -16.52
N PRO A 59 10.83 10.21 -16.93
CA PRO A 59 10.55 10.01 -18.35
C PRO A 59 10.14 11.32 -19.01
N LEU A 60 10.67 11.60 -20.21
CA LEU A 60 10.18 12.71 -21.01
C LEU A 60 8.93 12.26 -21.78
N ALA A 61 7.81 12.94 -21.55
CA ALA A 61 6.61 12.75 -22.36
C ALA A 61 6.72 13.58 -23.63
N THR A 62 7.05 12.94 -24.76
CA THR A 62 6.94 13.57 -26.09
C THR A 62 5.68 13.07 -26.79
N GLU A 63 4.92 13.99 -27.39
CA GLU A 63 3.72 13.67 -28.19
C GLU A 63 4.04 12.93 -29.50
N GLN A 64 5.32 12.89 -29.88
CA GLN A 64 5.80 12.30 -31.13
C GLN A 64 6.79 11.15 -30.83
N ASN A 65 6.28 9.92 -30.84
CA ASN A 65 6.91 8.63 -31.24
C ASN A 65 8.39 8.33 -30.88
N ASN A 66 8.97 8.94 -29.84
CA ASN A 66 10.33 8.66 -29.37
C ASN A 66 10.26 8.01 -27.99
N ASP A 67 10.05 6.70 -27.96
CA ASP A 67 9.35 6.07 -26.84
C ASP A 67 10.15 5.81 -25.56
N PHE A 68 11.48 6.00 -25.54
CA PHE A 68 12.33 5.62 -24.40
C PHE A 68 13.31 6.70 -23.95
N ILE A 69 12.83 7.96 -23.95
CA ILE A 69 13.58 9.13 -23.51
C ILE A 69 13.30 9.43 -22.03
N PHE A 70 14.36 9.70 -21.28
CA PHE A 70 14.28 10.26 -19.94
C PHE A 70 15.18 11.50 -19.80
N THR A 71 14.85 12.33 -18.83
CA THR A 71 15.56 13.58 -18.54
C THR A 71 16.14 13.51 -17.14
N VAL A 72 17.42 13.84 -17.01
CA VAL A 72 18.10 14.09 -15.73
C VAL A 72 18.22 15.60 -15.55
N THR A 73 17.58 16.14 -14.53
CA THR A 73 17.54 17.57 -14.22
C THR A 73 18.52 17.89 -13.10
N VAL A 74 19.40 18.87 -13.33
CA VAL A 74 20.45 19.32 -12.41
C VAL A 74 20.41 20.85 -12.39
N ALA A 75 20.03 21.45 -11.27
CA ALA A 75 19.85 22.90 -11.14
C ALA A 75 19.12 23.51 -12.36
N GLU A 76 19.81 24.29 -13.19
CA GLU A 76 19.27 24.96 -14.39
C GLU A 76 19.41 24.14 -15.69
N GLU A 77 20.08 22.98 -15.65
CA GLU A 77 20.36 22.15 -16.82
C GLU A 77 19.51 20.87 -16.87
N LYS A 78 19.22 20.42 -18.11
CA LYS A 78 18.49 19.17 -18.39
C LYS A 78 19.23 18.31 -19.39
N PHE A 79 19.57 17.09 -18.99
CA PHE A 79 20.20 16.10 -19.84
C PHE A 79 19.17 15.11 -20.36
N HIS A 80 19.04 15.04 -21.69
CA HIS A 80 18.11 14.13 -22.35
C HIS A 80 18.84 12.89 -22.83
N LEU A 81 18.38 11.74 -22.36
CA LEU A 81 18.99 10.43 -22.57
C LEU A 81 17.94 9.49 -23.14
N LYS A 82 18.30 8.71 -24.15
CA LYS A 82 17.42 7.76 -24.83
C LYS A 82 18.02 6.36 -24.75
N THR A 83 17.16 5.39 -24.45
CA THR A 83 17.52 3.97 -24.36
C THR A 83 16.90 3.19 -25.51
N ASN A 84 17.24 1.91 -25.61
CA ASN A 84 16.76 1.04 -26.69
C ASN A 84 15.34 0.52 -26.46
N ASN A 85 14.89 0.46 -25.20
CA ASN A 85 13.57 -0.07 -24.82
C ASN A 85 13.12 0.50 -23.45
N ASP A 86 11.84 0.31 -23.14
CA ASP A 86 11.21 0.78 -21.89
C ASP A 86 11.87 0.17 -20.64
N GLY A 87 12.29 -1.10 -20.70
CA GLY A 87 12.95 -1.80 -19.60
C GLY A 87 14.28 -1.15 -19.19
N GLU A 88 15.13 -0.83 -20.16
CA GLU A 88 16.40 -0.14 -19.90
C GLU A 88 16.18 1.27 -19.36
N MET A 89 15.20 2.01 -19.89
CA MET A 89 14.83 3.32 -19.35
C MET A 89 14.40 3.23 -17.88
N CYS A 90 13.53 2.28 -17.55
CA CYS A 90 13.08 2.03 -16.19
C CYS A 90 14.24 1.63 -15.26
N ALA A 91 15.13 0.72 -15.71
CA ALA A 91 16.28 0.30 -14.94
C ALA A 91 17.22 1.49 -14.61
N TRP A 92 17.52 2.33 -15.60
CA TRP A 92 18.33 3.54 -15.39
C TRP A 92 17.65 4.53 -14.44
N LEU A 93 16.37 4.83 -14.64
CA LEU A 93 15.61 5.75 -13.80
C LEU A 93 15.56 5.28 -12.35
N ASN A 94 15.25 4.00 -12.12
CA ASN A 94 15.18 3.42 -10.79
C ASN A 94 16.54 3.48 -10.08
N LEU A 95 17.61 3.09 -10.75
CA LEU A 95 18.96 3.12 -10.16
C LEU A 95 19.45 4.54 -9.89
N ILE A 96 19.23 5.50 -10.79
CA ILE A 96 19.60 6.91 -10.58
C ILE A 96 18.81 7.50 -9.41
N ASN A 97 17.49 7.29 -9.37
CA ASN A 97 16.62 7.78 -8.29
C ASN A 97 16.93 7.10 -6.95
N HIS A 98 17.26 5.82 -6.95
CA HIS A 98 17.69 5.11 -5.75
C HIS A 98 19.02 5.64 -5.23
N THR A 99 20.03 5.77 -6.11
CA THR A 99 21.37 6.23 -5.75
C THR A 99 21.35 7.67 -5.23
N ARG A 100 20.55 8.56 -5.83
CA ARG A 100 20.45 9.97 -5.36
C ARG A 100 19.77 10.14 -4.02
N ASN A 101 18.81 9.28 -3.70
CA ASN A 101 17.99 9.43 -2.50
C ASN A 101 18.68 8.88 -1.24
N GLY A 102 19.82 8.17 -1.38
CA GLY A 102 20.68 7.68 -0.30
C GLY A 102 19.99 6.76 0.72
N ASN A 103 20.29 5.45 0.71
CA ASN A 103 19.88 4.44 1.72
C ASN A 103 18.47 4.59 2.34
N ARG A 104 17.50 5.06 1.57
CA ARG A 104 16.07 4.82 1.81
C ARG A 104 15.75 3.51 1.13
N ILE A 105 15.86 2.44 1.91
CA ILE A 105 15.76 1.05 1.47
C ILE A 105 14.40 0.84 0.78
N SER A 106 14.41 0.72 -0.55
CA SER A 106 13.47 -0.12 -1.26
C SER A 106 14.01 -1.55 -1.16
N SER A 107 13.31 -2.36 -0.40
CA SER A 107 13.66 -3.75 -0.15
C SER A 107 13.58 -4.61 -1.42
N PHE A 108 14.45 -5.63 -1.41
CA PHE A 108 14.48 -6.85 -2.23
C PHE A 108 15.38 -6.86 -3.47
N SER A 109 16.46 -7.59 -3.29
CA SER A 109 17.44 -8.07 -4.26
C SER A 109 16.80 -8.98 -5.30
N SER A 110 17.19 -8.73 -6.55
CA SER A 110 16.98 -9.57 -7.73
C SER A 110 17.97 -10.74 -7.72
N PRO A 111 17.56 -12.00 -8.01
CA PRO A 111 18.51 -13.03 -8.38
C PRO A 111 18.78 -13.02 -9.89
N ASN A 112 20.06 -12.90 -10.19
CA ASN A 112 20.79 -13.42 -11.36
C ASN A 112 20.77 -12.57 -12.64
N TYR A 113 21.82 -11.76 -12.81
CA TYR A 113 22.80 -11.99 -13.87
C TYR A 113 24.15 -11.35 -13.48
N TYR A 114 25.23 -12.10 -13.72
CA TYR A 114 26.67 -11.81 -13.58
C TYR A 114 27.40 -12.40 -12.36
N HIS A 115 28.29 -13.33 -12.73
CA HIS A 115 29.30 -14.06 -11.97
C HIS A 115 29.93 -13.33 -10.79
N GLU A 116 30.06 -14.10 -9.70
CA GLU A 116 31.26 -14.26 -8.87
C GLU A 116 32.38 -13.22 -9.11
N SER A 117 32.47 -12.24 -8.21
CA SER A 117 33.73 -11.97 -7.52
C SER A 117 33.52 -11.01 -6.35
N LYS A 118 33.84 -11.51 -5.16
CA LYS A 118 33.84 -10.86 -3.84
C LYS A 118 32.48 -10.57 -3.21
N ALA A 119 31.87 -11.65 -2.72
CA ALA A 119 30.97 -11.60 -1.57
C ALA A 119 31.58 -10.74 -0.45
N MET A 120 30.85 -9.70 -0.02
CA MET A 120 30.96 -9.29 1.39
C MET A 120 30.47 -10.49 2.19
N SER A 121 31.33 -11.03 3.06
CA SER A 121 31.13 -12.27 3.82
C SER A 121 29.70 -12.41 4.34
N ASP A 122 29.06 -13.54 4.06
CA ASP A 122 27.67 -13.88 4.46
C ASP A 122 27.41 -13.71 5.96
N GLU A 123 28.45 -13.78 6.79
CA GLU A 123 28.43 -13.54 8.23
C GLU A 123 28.05 -12.08 8.60
N SER A 124 28.44 -11.10 7.79
CA SER A 124 28.11 -9.68 7.97
C SER A 124 26.65 -9.39 7.62
N LEU A 125 26.10 -10.06 6.61
CA LEU A 125 24.71 -9.95 6.20
C LEU A 125 23.80 -10.61 7.23
N ILE A 126 24.11 -11.84 7.66
CA ILE A 126 23.34 -12.53 8.71
C ILE A 126 23.37 -11.75 10.02
N THR A 127 24.53 -11.24 10.43
CA THR A 127 24.66 -10.43 11.66
C THR A 127 23.85 -9.13 11.58
N SER A 128 23.82 -8.46 10.43
CA SER A 128 23.04 -7.23 10.25
C SER A 128 21.54 -7.49 10.16
N PHE A 129 21.09 -8.58 9.52
CA PHE A 129 19.68 -9.00 9.51
C PHE A 129 19.20 -9.44 10.89
N THR A 130 20.00 -10.20 11.63
CA THR A 130 19.70 -10.61 13.00
C THR A 130 19.60 -9.39 13.93
N LYS A 131 20.56 -8.47 13.84
CA LYS A 131 20.54 -7.22 14.62
C LYS A 131 19.33 -6.35 14.29
N MET A 132 18.94 -6.29 13.02
CA MET A 132 17.76 -5.53 12.59
C MET A 132 16.46 -6.18 13.09
N LYS A 133 16.38 -7.51 13.04
CA LYS A 133 15.25 -8.28 13.59
C LYS A 133 15.14 -8.08 15.11
N GLU A 134 16.25 -8.11 15.83
CA GLU A 134 16.31 -7.83 17.27
C GLU A 134 15.86 -6.41 17.60
N LEU A 135 16.30 -5.41 16.85
CA LEU A 135 15.89 -4.01 17.05
C LEU A 135 14.39 -3.81 16.78
N LEU A 136 13.85 -4.50 15.78
CA LEU A 136 12.42 -4.46 15.47
C LEU A 136 11.59 -5.11 16.59
N PHE A 137 11.98 -6.30 17.06
CA PHE A 137 11.30 -6.94 18.18
C PHE A 137 11.38 -6.12 19.46
N LYS A 138 12.55 -5.53 19.75
CA LYS A 138 12.71 -4.66 20.91
C LYS A 138 11.81 -3.43 20.83
N ARG A 139 11.64 -2.86 19.63
CA ARG A 139 10.75 -1.71 19.42
C ARG A 139 9.28 -2.11 19.53
N GLU A 140 8.90 -3.28 19.04
CA GLU A 140 7.57 -3.84 19.18
C GLU A 140 7.23 -4.07 20.67
N GLU A 141 8.14 -4.68 21.43
CA GLU A 141 7.98 -4.92 22.86
C GLU A 141 7.88 -3.60 23.66
N GLU A 142 8.68 -2.58 23.31
CA GLU A 142 8.58 -1.25 23.91
C GLU A 142 7.23 -0.58 23.62
N LEU A 143 6.72 -0.69 22.38
CA LEU A 143 5.42 -0.12 22.01
C LEU A 143 4.26 -0.85 22.71
N LEU A 144 4.32 -2.18 22.81
CA LEU A 144 3.34 -2.97 23.54
C LEU A 144 3.38 -2.63 25.04
N GLY A 145 4.57 -2.46 25.63
CA GLY A 145 4.73 -2.04 27.02
C GLY A 145 4.13 -0.66 27.29
N ASN A 146 4.39 0.31 26.41
CA ASN A 146 3.80 1.65 26.52
C ASN A 146 2.27 1.62 26.38
N LEU A 147 1.74 0.75 25.53
CA LEU A 147 0.29 0.57 25.37
C LEU A 147 -0.34 -0.05 26.63
N ASP A 148 0.31 -1.06 27.22
CA ASP A 148 -0.12 -1.70 28.46
C ASP A 148 -0.09 -0.72 29.65
N GLU A 149 0.91 0.16 29.73
CA GLU A 149 0.98 1.19 30.76
C GLU A 149 -0.14 2.22 30.62
N LEU A 150 -0.40 2.70 29.39
CA LEU A 150 -1.53 3.58 29.11
C LEU A 150 -2.88 2.91 29.42
N TYR A 151 -3.01 1.62 29.13
CA TYR A 151 -4.21 0.86 29.44
C TYR A 151 -4.42 0.73 30.95
N LYS A 152 -3.36 0.45 31.73
CA LYS A 152 -3.44 0.41 33.20
C LYS A 152 -3.85 1.75 33.79
N ILE A 153 -3.25 2.86 33.34
CA ILE A 153 -3.64 4.20 33.79
C ILE A 153 -5.12 4.47 33.50
N TYR A 154 -5.61 4.05 32.33
CA TYR A 154 -7.02 4.16 31.99
C TYR A 154 -7.92 3.33 32.92
N VAL A 155 -7.58 2.06 33.15
CA VAL A 155 -8.35 1.15 34.01
C VAL A 155 -8.39 1.65 35.46
N ASP A 156 -7.26 2.11 36.00
CA ASP A 156 -7.19 2.65 37.37
C ASP A 156 -8.08 3.88 37.52
N LYS A 157 -8.02 4.80 36.55
CA LYS A 157 -8.87 6.00 36.54
C LYS A 157 -10.35 5.64 36.42
N ALA A 158 -10.71 4.72 35.52
CA ALA A 158 -12.08 4.26 35.35
C ALA A 158 -12.61 3.58 36.63
N THR A 159 -11.76 2.81 37.31
CA THR A 159 -12.11 2.13 38.57
C THR A 159 -12.31 3.12 39.71
N GLN A 160 -11.44 4.14 39.82
CA GLN A 160 -11.59 5.21 40.80
C GLN A 160 -12.89 5.99 40.57
N GLU A 161 -13.16 6.40 39.32
CA GLU A 161 -14.39 7.12 38.98
C GLU A 161 -15.64 6.26 39.26
N HIS A 162 -15.58 4.95 38.96
CA HIS A 162 -16.67 4.02 39.30
C HIS A 162 -16.90 3.93 40.81
N SER A 163 -15.85 3.84 41.62
CA SER A 163 -15.95 3.80 43.08
C SER A 163 -16.59 5.07 43.64
N GLU A 164 -16.16 6.24 43.16
CA GLU A 164 -16.72 7.54 43.59
C GLU A 164 -18.21 7.68 43.21
N ILE A 165 -18.60 7.17 42.04
CA ILE A 165 -20.00 7.16 41.59
C ILE A 165 -20.83 6.19 42.45
N SER A 166 -20.30 5.00 42.73
CA SER A 166 -21.01 3.98 43.51
C SER A 166 -21.23 4.44 44.96
N GLU A 167 -20.24 5.07 45.59
CA GLU A 167 -20.37 5.61 46.94
C GLU A 167 -21.43 6.73 47.02
N LYS A 168 -21.46 7.62 46.02
CA LYS A 168 -22.50 8.66 45.91
C LYS A 168 -23.88 8.07 45.71
N TYR A 169 -24.00 7.04 44.87
CA TYR A 169 -25.25 6.34 44.64
C TYR A 169 -25.79 5.67 45.90
N GLU A 170 -24.94 4.93 46.63
CA GLU A 170 -25.33 4.31 47.90
C GLU A 170 -25.74 5.33 48.96
N GLN A 171 -25.05 6.47 49.01
CA GLN A 171 -25.41 7.55 49.93
C GLN A 171 -26.80 8.11 49.60
N GLU A 172 -27.15 8.23 48.32
CA GLU A 172 -28.49 8.61 47.88
C GLU A 172 -29.54 7.55 48.24
N CYS A 173 -29.26 6.25 48.05
CA CYS A 173 -30.15 5.19 48.50
C CYS A 173 -30.47 5.30 50.01
N ARG A 174 -29.44 5.54 50.84
CA ARG A 174 -29.63 5.77 52.29
C ARG A 174 -30.45 7.03 52.60
N ASN A 175 -30.30 8.09 51.80
CA ASN A 175 -31.10 9.30 51.93
C ASN A 175 -32.58 9.03 51.60
N TYR A 176 -32.85 8.29 50.52
CA TYR A 176 -34.20 7.85 50.16
C TYR A 176 -34.85 6.98 51.23
N GLU A 177 -34.13 6.01 51.79
CA GLU A 177 -34.63 5.17 52.89
C GLU A 177 -35.03 5.99 54.11
N LYS A 178 -34.21 6.98 54.51
CA LYS A 178 -34.55 7.90 55.60
C LYS A 178 -35.82 8.70 55.30
N ILE A 179 -35.96 9.24 54.09
CA ILE A 179 -37.17 9.97 53.68
C ILE A 179 -38.40 9.06 53.76
N THR A 180 -38.31 7.84 53.24
CA THR A 180 -39.40 6.86 53.28
C THR A 180 -39.80 6.53 54.72
N SER A 181 -38.83 6.28 55.61
CA SER A 181 -39.10 5.99 57.02
C SER A 181 -39.82 7.14 57.75
N VAL A 182 -39.47 8.39 57.44
CA VAL A 182 -40.10 9.60 58.00
C VAL A 182 -41.54 9.74 57.50
N LEU A 183 -41.78 9.42 56.22
CA LEU A 183 -43.11 9.41 55.64
C LEU A 183 -44.02 8.35 56.27
N GLU A 184 -43.48 7.20 56.65
CA GLU A 184 -44.21 6.08 57.28
C GLU A 184 -44.50 6.28 58.78
N THR A 185 -43.60 6.93 59.54
CA THR A 185 -43.69 7.01 61.02
C THR A 185 -44.36 8.27 61.57
N SER A 186 -44.31 9.42 60.87
CA SER A 186 -44.90 10.66 61.36
C SER A 186 -46.39 10.81 60.98
N THR A 187 -47.22 11.37 61.85
CA THR A 187 -48.64 11.68 61.57
C THR A 187 -48.91 13.16 61.30
N SER A 188 -47.99 14.06 61.65
CA SER A 188 -48.11 15.51 61.40
C SER A 188 -47.45 15.92 60.07
N VAL A 189 -48.20 16.63 59.22
CA VAL A 189 -47.73 17.13 57.92
C VAL A 189 -46.60 18.16 58.08
N ILE A 190 -46.63 18.93 59.17
CA ILE A 190 -45.64 20.00 59.43
C ILE A 190 -44.29 19.41 59.85
N SER A 191 -44.26 18.32 60.65
CA SER A 191 -43.02 17.65 61.03
C SER A 191 -42.38 16.95 59.83
N LYS A 192 -43.17 16.25 59.00
CA LYS A 192 -42.72 15.66 57.72
C LYS A 192 -42.05 16.70 56.82
N THR A 193 -42.70 17.84 56.63
CA THR A 193 -42.19 18.91 55.76
C THR A 193 -40.86 19.47 56.25
N ARG A 194 -40.69 19.64 57.57
CA ARG A 194 -39.46 20.17 58.19
C ARG A 194 -38.29 19.17 58.14
N GLU A 195 -38.55 17.89 58.38
CA GLU A 195 -37.54 16.83 58.33
C GLU A 195 -37.07 16.55 56.90
N ILE A 196 -37.99 16.51 55.93
CA ILE A 196 -37.65 16.40 54.50
C ILE A 196 -36.84 17.62 54.04
N GLN A 197 -37.21 18.84 54.46
CA GLN A 197 -36.43 20.06 54.15
C GLN A 197 -35.03 20.07 54.78
N ASN A 198 -34.86 19.48 55.96
CA ASN A 198 -33.54 19.37 56.58
C ASN A 198 -32.67 18.28 55.92
N ALA A 199 -33.26 17.14 55.52
CA ALA A 199 -32.55 16.10 54.78
C ALA A 199 -32.12 16.58 53.38
N THR A 200 -32.95 17.40 52.72
CA THR A 200 -32.66 17.99 51.40
C THR A 200 -31.73 19.20 51.45
N LYS A 201 -31.53 19.85 52.61
CA LYS A 201 -30.64 21.01 52.74
C LYS A 201 -29.15 20.68 52.64
N VAL A 202 -28.75 19.43 52.85
CA VAL A 202 -27.33 19.10 53.03
C VAL A 202 -26.56 18.92 51.72
N HIS A 203 -27.13 18.45 50.61
CA HIS A 203 -26.50 18.56 49.27
C HIS A 203 -27.45 18.05 48.17
N PHE A 204 -28.36 18.90 47.70
CA PHE A 204 -28.91 18.74 46.35
C PHE A 204 -28.15 19.66 45.39
N ASN A 205 -26.87 19.36 45.19
CA ASN A 205 -26.16 19.87 44.03
C ASN A 205 -26.38 18.85 42.91
N PHE A 206 -27.59 18.85 42.34
CA PHE A 206 -27.81 18.28 41.02
C PHE A 206 -27.01 19.14 40.02
N LYS A 207 -25.68 18.98 40.00
CA LYS A 207 -25.00 19.03 38.70
C LYS A 207 -25.44 17.75 38.02
N GLU A 208 -26.42 17.93 37.14
CA GLU A 208 -26.95 16.95 36.22
C GLU A 208 -25.93 15.83 35.95
N LEU A 209 -26.37 14.59 36.11
CA LEU A 209 -25.69 13.45 35.52
C LEU A 209 -25.53 13.61 33.98
N GLU A 210 -26.18 14.60 33.36
CA GLU A 210 -25.93 15.05 31.99
C GLU A 210 -24.58 15.78 31.79
N ALA A 211 -23.93 16.24 32.88
CA ALA A 211 -22.69 17.02 32.84
C ALA A 211 -21.42 16.24 33.23
N PHE A 212 -21.49 14.91 33.45
CA PHE A 212 -20.29 14.07 33.30
C PHE A 212 -20.00 13.91 31.80
N ASN A 213 -19.42 15.00 31.33
CA ASN A 213 -19.13 15.38 29.97
C ASN A 213 -18.60 14.21 29.12
N VAL A 214 -19.47 13.64 28.28
CA VAL A 214 -19.07 12.95 27.03
C VAL A 214 -18.13 13.86 26.21
N SER A 215 -18.20 15.17 26.43
CA SER A 215 -17.36 16.22 25.88
C SER A 215 -15.93 16.34 26.46
N LYS A 216 -15.62 15.73 27.62
CA LYS A 216 -14.24 15.67 28.17
C LYS A 216 -13.51 14.38 27.81
N LEU A 217 -14.22 13.42 27.24
CA LEU A 217 -13.65 12.23 26.59
C LEU A 217 -13.51 12.45 25.09
N VAL A 218 -13.30 13.69 24.66
CA VAL A 218 -12.70 13.98 23.37
C VAL A 218 -11.23 14.17 23.65
N VAL A 219 -10.44 13.12 23.43
CA VAL A 219 -9.03 13.33 23.08
C VAL A 219 -9.09 14.17 21.81
N SER A 220 -8.96 15.49 21.96
CA SER A 220 -8.88 16.41 20.84
C SER A 220 -7.53 16.16 20.18
N ILE A 221 -7.51 15.14 19.34
CA ILE A 221 -6.55 15.07 18.26
C ILE A 221 -6.91 16.30 17.42
N GLN A 222 -6.03 17.31 17.40
CA GLN A 222 -6.20 18.45 16.50
C GLN A 222 -6.54 17.94 15.11
N GLU A 223 -7.49 18.54 14.40
CA GLU A 223 -8.00 18.05 13.12
C GLU A 223 -6.87 17.80 12.09
N GLU A 224 -5.83 18.62 12.15
CA GLU A 224 -4.56 18.51 11.41
C GLU A 224 -3.68 17.29 11.78
N ASN A 225 -3.86 16.73 12.97
CA ASN A 225 -3.27 15.48 13.44
C ASN A 225 -4.21 14.28 13.23
N LEU A 226 -5.52 14.50 13.12
CA LEU A 226 -6.49 13.46 12.77
C LEU A 226 -6.25 12.98 11.34
N ASP A 227 -5.94 13.90 10.43
CA ASP A 227 -5.59 13.58 9.04
C ASP A 227 -4.24 12.84 8.93
N LYS A 228 -3.34 13.04 9.91
CA LYS A 228 -2.07 12.29 10.03
C LYS A 228 -2.25 10.94 10.71
N LEU A 229 -3.11 10.83 11.73
CA LEU A 229 -3.46 9.58 12.40
C LEU A 229 -4.31 8.70 11.49
N ILE A 230 -5.34 9.21 10.81
CA ILE A 230 -6.23 8.43 9.93
C ILE A 230 -5.54 8.07 8.61
N LYS A 231 -4.65 8.91 8.05
CA LYS A 231 -3.84 8.49 6.89
C LYS A 231 -2.78 7.44 7.24
N SER A 232 -2.30 7.40 8.50
CA SER A 232 -1.30 6.42 8.95
C SER A 232 -1.91 5.21 9.67
N CYS A 233 -3.14 5.31 10.16
CA CYS A 233 -3.96 4.21 10.62
C CYS A 233 -4.55 3.55 9.39
N ILE A 234 -3.72 2.69 8.79
CA ILE A 234 -4.07 1.32 8.45
C ILE A 234 -5.57 1.20 8.18
N THR A 235 -5.94 1.07 6.91
CA THR A 235 -7.14 0.29 6.59
C THR A 235 -6.90 -1.08 7.21
N VAL A 236 -7.29 -1.26 8.48
CA VAL A 236 -7.40 -2.57 9.08
C VAL A 236 -8.67 -3.11 8.44
N CYS A 237 -8.53 -3.50 7.16
CA CYS A 237 -9.16 -4.71 6.72
C CYS A 237 -8.69 -5.71 7.76
N LEU A 238 -9.52 -5.99 8.78
CA LEU A 238 -9.44 -7.24 9.50
C LEU A 238 -9.66 -8.27 8.40
N GLY A 239 -8.56 -8.62 7.72
CA GLY A 239 -8.55 -9.69 6.76
C GLY A 239 -9.14 -10.85 7.50
N ASN A 240 -10.10 -11.53 6.88
CA ASN A 240 -10.50 -12.82 7.39
C ASN A 240 -9.20 -13.59 7.62
N PRO A 241 -8.88 -14.07 8.84
CA PRO A 241 -7.58 -14.68 9.13
C PRO A 241 -7.28 -15.88 8.23
N SER A 242 -8.30 -16.45 7.60
CA SER A 242 -8.20 -17.52 6.61
C SER A 242 -8.02 -17.03 5.16
N GLU A 243 -8.04 -15.72 4.91
CA GLU A 243 -7.84 -15.14 3.58
C GLU A 243 -6.34 -15.04 3.27
N VAL A 244 -5.97 -15.71 2.19
CA VAL A 244 -4.63 -15.79 1.64
C VAL A 244 -4.53 -14.90 0.41
N MET A 245 -3.34 -14.37 0.15
CA MET A 245 -3.02 -13.62 -1.06
C MET A 245 -1.86 -14.27 -1.80
N ILE A 246 -1.96 -14.34 -3.12
CA ILE A 246 -0.83 -14.59 -4.01
C ILE A 246 -0.64 -13.43 -4.98
N ARG A 247 0.62 -13.17 -5.34
CA ARG A 247 1.00 -12.14 -6.29
C ARG A 247 1.81 -12.77 -7.43
N ARG A 248 1.50 -12.38 -8.67
CA ARG A 248 2.17 -12.94 -9.85
C ARG A 248 3.48 -12.23 -10.26
N THR A 249 3.97 -11.23 -9.53
CA THR A 249 5.19 -10.47 -9.87
C THR A 249 5.87 -9.85 -8.64
N HIS A 250 7.16 -9.55 -8.73
CA HIS A 250 7.85 -8.68 -7.78
C HIS A 250 7.86 -7.20 -8.18
N ILE A 251 7.56 -6.89 -9.45
CA ILE A 251 7.67 -5.54 -10.01
C ILE A 251 6.26 -5.02 -10.32
N THR A 252 5.67 -4.33 -9.34
CA THR A 252 4.30 -3.79 -9.42
C THR A 252 4.23 -2.29 -9.74
N ARG A 253 5.38 -1.63 -9.85
CA ARG A 253 5.52 -0.17 -10.03
C ARG A 253 6.08 0.23 -11.40
N ALA A 254 6.07 -0.67 -12.39
CA ALA A 254 6.38 -0.26 -13.76
C ALA A 254 5.29 0.71 -14.24
N LEU A 255 5.66 1.74 -14.99
CA LEU A 255 4.76 2.85 -15.30
C LEU A 255 3.98 2.63 -16.61
N LYS A 256 3.00 3.51 -16.82
CA LYS A 256 2.34 3.77 -18.11
C LYS A 256 1.44 2.62 -18.62
N TRP A 257 0.69 1.94 -17.75
CA TRP A 257 -0.47 1.18 -18.25
C TRP A 257 -1.58 2.15 -18.63
N ARG A 258 -2.09 2.05 -19.87
CA ARG A 258 -3.09 2.97 -20.40
C ARG A 258 -4.42 2.26 -20.57
N TYR A 259 -5.49 3.04 -20.46
CA TYR A 259 -6.85 2.58 -20.72
C TYR A 259 -7.42 3.44 -21.84
N THR A 260 -7.59 2.85 -23.03
CA THR A 260 -8.09 3.55 -24.22
C THR A 260 -9.25 2.77 -24.83
N GLY A 261 -10.39 3.43 -25.04
CA GLY A 261 -11.60 2.79 -25.56
C GLY A 261 -12.12 1.71 -24.62
N GLU A 262 -12.63 0.62 -25.21
CA GLU A 262 -13.21 -0.52 -24.49
C GLU A 262 -12.27 -1.74 -24.51
N ARG A 263 -10.97 -1.48 -24.26
CA ARG A 263 -9.97 -2.54 -24.20
C ARG A 263 -9.99 -3.23 -22.84
N ILE A 264 -9.86 -4.55 -22.87
CA ILE A 264 -10.05 -5.44 -21.73
C ILE A 264 -8.70 -5.95 -21.24
N ASP A 265 -8.47 -5.85 -19.94
CA ASP A 265 -7.42 -6.57 -19.24
C ASP A 265 -7.98 -7.91 -18.75
N ALA A 266 -7.47 -9.02 -19.25
CA ALA A 266 -7.89 -10.35 -18.82
C ALA A 266 -6.70 -11.27 -18.60
N ILE A 267 -6.82 -12.14 -17.59
CA ILE A 267 -5.86 -13.23 -17.38
C ILE A 267 -6.61 -14.50 -16.98
N THR A 268 -6.21 -15.63 -17.58
CA THR A 268 -6.76 -16.93 -17.24
C THR A 268 -5.88 -17.59 -16.20
N PHE A 269 -6.48 -18.27 -15.25
CA PHE A 269 -5.80 -19.01 -14.20
C PHE A 269 -6.47 -20.37 -13.93
N SER A 270 -5.74 -21.24 -13.24
CA SER A 270 -6.22 -22.47 -12.64
C SER A 270 -5.47 -22.72 -11.33
N VAL A 271 -6.05 -23.52 -10.44
CA VAL A 271 -5.51 -23.82 -9.12
C VAL A 271 -5.51 -25.32 -8.87
N ASN A 272 -4.56 -25.84 -8.09
CA ASN A 272 -4.49 -27.27 -7.77
C ASN A 272 -5.42 -27.72 -6.62
N LYS A 273 -6.10 -26.78 -5.95
CA LYS A 273 -7.03 -27.02 -4.83
C LYS A 273 -8.30 -26.20 -5.01
N ASP A 274 -9.41 -26.69 -4.45
CA ASP A 274 -10.64 -25.91 -4.39
C ASP A 274 -10.41 -24.67 -3.48
N ILE A 275 -10.78 -23.50 -3.98
CA ILE A 275 -10.68 -22.24 -3.23
C ILE A 275 -11.96 -21.43 -3.38
N LYS A 276 -12.16 -20.48 -2.47
CA LYS A 276 -13.12 -19.38 -2.63
C LYS A 276 -12.37 -18.11 -2.95
N LEU A 277 -12.51 -17.60 -4.17
CA LEU A 277 -11.95 -16.30 -4.57
C LEU A 277 -12.74 -15.18 -3.90
N THR A 278 -12.04 -14.23 -3.30
CA THR A 278 -12.61 -13.13 -2.49
C THR A 278 -12.24 -11.74 -3.02
N GLY A 279 -11.22 -11.63 -3.87
CA GLY A 279 -10.79 -10.36 -4.43
C GLY A 279 -9.68 -10.50 -5.45
N VAL A 280 -9.44 -9.42 -6.19
CA VAL A 280 -8.36 -9.31 -7.17
C VAL A 280 -7.66 -7.97 -6.99
N GLY A 281 -6.32 -7.97 -6.96
CA GLY A 281 -5.51 -6.76 -6.85
C GLY A 281 -5.20 -6.16 -8.21
N LEU A 282 -5.55 -4.89 -8.41
CA LEU A 282 -5.23 -4.11 -9.60
C LEU A 282 -4.22 -3.02 -9.28
N CYS A 283 -3.35 -2.70 -10.24
CA CYS A 283 -2.41 -1.60 -10.12
C CYS A 283 -3.10 -0.24 -9.95
N THR A 284 -2.59 0.60 -9.05
CA THR A 284 -3.12 1.94 -8.74
C THR A 284 -2.62 3.00 -9.74
N PRO A 285 -3.33 4.13 -9.87
CA PRO A 285 -2.81 5.31 -10.53
C PRO A 285 -1.52 5.79 -9.87
N TYR A 286 -0.50 6.12 -10.67
CA TYR A 286 0.77 6.62 -10.14
C TYR A 286 0.82 8.15 -10.00
N LYS A 287 -0.17 8.87 -10.54
CA LYS A 287 -0.25 10.33 -10.44
C LYS A 287 -1.19 10.73 -9.29
N PRO A 288 -0.74 11.57 -8.33
CA PRO A 288 -1.57 12.06 -7.25
C PRO A 288 -2.87 12.71 -7.74
N GLY A 289 -3.98 12.45 -7.04
CA GLY A 289 -5.30 13.05 -7.34
C GLY A 289 -5.98 12.51 -8.60
N ARG A 290 -5.38 11.51 -9.27
CA ARG A 290 -5.97 10.85 -10.43
C ARG A 290 -6.66 9.56 -10.02
N ILE A 291 -7.76 9.23 -10.71
CA ILE A 291 -8.61 8.08 -10.41
C ILE A 291 -8.68 7.19 -11.65
N THR A 292 -8.59 5.88 -11.43
CA THR A 292 -8.93 4.83 -12.41
C THR A 292 -10.22 4.18 -11.96
N TYR A 293 -11.09 3.82 -12.89
CA TYR A 293 -12.36 3.18 -12.62
C TYR A 293 -12.36 1.78 -13.20
N VAL A 294 -12.70 0.80 -12.37
CA VAL A 294 -13.10 -0.54 -12.83
C VAL A 294 -14.56 -0.43 -13.26
N LYS A 295 -14.80 -0.38 -14.58
CA LYS A 295 -16.15 -0.23 -15.14
C LYS A 295 -16.88 -1.55 -15.21
N GLU A 296 -16.18 -2.63 -15.51
CA GLU A 296 -16.70 -3.99 -15.53
C GLU A 296 -15.66 -4.92 -14.91
N PHE A 297 -16.11 -5.80 -14.02
CA PHE A 297 -15.31 -6.86 -13.43
C PHE A 297 -16.10 -8.15 -13.43
N GLU A 298 -15.55 -9.18 -14.08
CA GLU A 298 -16.12 -10.51 -14.10
C GLU A 298 -15.11 -11.61 -13.79
N VAL A 299 -15.65 -12.73 -13.30
CA VAL A 299 -14.96 -14.02 -13.29
C VAL A 299 -15.75 -14.95 -14.19
N LEU A 300 -15.07 -15.48 -15.20
CA LEU A 300 -15.64 -16.37 -16.21
C LEU A 300 -15.13 -17.79 -16.00
N LYS A 301 -15.99 -18.80 -16.18
CA LYS A 301 -15.62 -20.22 -16.15
C LYS A 301 -15.14 -20.66 -17.53
N GLY A 302 -13.82 -20.65 -17.72
CA GLY A 302 -13.15 -20.99 -18.97
C GLY A 302 -11.91 -20.13 -19.21
N SER A 303 -11.31 -20.28 -20.38
CA SER A 303 -10.09 -19.56 -20.79
C SER A 303 -10.33 -18.42 -21.77
N SER A 304 -11.60 -18.11 -22.05
CA SER A 304 -11.98 -17.11 -23.05
C SER A 304 -12.76 -15.97 -22.44
N THR A 305 -12.61 -14.76 -22.99
CA THR A 305 -13.41 -13.58 -22.62
C THR A 305 -14.90 -13.69 -23.02
N ASN A 306 -15.32 -14.75 -23.71
CA ASN A 306 -16.73 -15.08 -23.96
C ASN A 306 -17.19 -16.34 -23.20
N SER A 307 -16.40 -16.80 -22.23
CA SER A 307 -16.80 -17.94 -21.38
C SER A 307 -17.95 -17.55 -20.45
N SER A 308 -18.68 -18.53 -19.92
CA SER A 308 -19.84 -18.27 -19.05
C SER A 308 -19.42 -17.50 -17.78
N SER A 309 -20.05 -16.35 -17.54
CA SER A 309 -19.85 -15.56 -16.33
C SER A 309 -20.39 -16.29 -15.10
N ILE A 310 -19.55 -16.42 -14.08
CA ILE A 310 -19.94 -16.98 -12.77
C ILE A 310 -19.98 -15.89 -11.69
N TYR A 311 -19.42 -14.72 -11.99
CA TYR A 311 -19.45 -13.55 -11.15
C TYR A 311 -19.35 -12.31 -12.03
N ARG A 312 -20.19 -11.33 -11.73
CA ARG A 312 -20.13 -9.97 -12.26
C ARG A 312 -20.31 -9.02 -11.08
N HIS A 313 -19.39 -8.08 -10.96
CA HIS A 313 -19.46 -7.06 -9.92
C HIS A 313 -20.58 -6.07 -10.23
N SER A 314 -21.34 -5.66 -9.22
CA SER A 314 -22.56 -4.86 -9.45
C SER A 314 -22.29 -3.37 -9.67
N GLN A 315 -21.15 -2.85 -9.18
CA GLN A 315 -20.84 -1.42 -9.19
C GLN A 315 -19.49 -1.10 -9.85
N ILE A 316 -19.36 0.16 -10.29
CA ILE A 316 -18.09 0.71 -10.74
C ILE A 316 -17.21 0.97 -9.51
N VAL A 317 -15.96 0.51 -9.55
CA VAL A 317 -15.02 0.67 -8.42
C VAL A 317 -14.00 1.78 -8.72
N PRO A 318 -13.97 2.87 -7.94
CA PRO A 318 -12.94 3.89 -8.05
C PRO A 318 -11.64 3.43 -7.37
N ILE A 319 -10.54 3.52 -8.09
CA ILE A 319 -9.18 3.26 -7.61
C ILE A 319 -8.43 4.57 -7.56
N HIS A 320 -8.12 5.02 -6.35
CA HIS A 320 -7.33 6.22 -6.09
C HIS A 320 -5.84 5.93 -6.13
N SER A 321 -5.04 6.94 -6.48
CA SER A 321 -3.59 6.87 -6.31
C SER A 321 -3.23 6.63 -4.86
N ASN A 322 -2.40 5.64 -4.58
CA ASN A 322 -1.85 5.38 -3.26
C ASN A 322 -0.31 5.42 -3.34
N PRO A 323 0.39 6.32 -2.63
CA PRO A 323 1.84 6.39 -2.67
C PRO A 323 2.50 5.18 -1.99
N GLU A 324 1.87 4.61 -0.97
CA GLU A 324 2.36 3.51 -0.15
C GLU A 324 2.16 2.16 -0.84
N SER A 325 1.02 1.97 -1.50
CA SER A 325 0.71 0.75 -2.26
C SER A 325 0.49 1.01 -3.75
N SER A 326 1.18 0.25 -4.58
CA SER A 326 0.94 0.24 -6.02
C SER A 326 -0.22 -0.66 -6.44
N ILE A 327 -0.84 -1.38 -5.51
CA ILE A 327 -1.94 -2.33 -5.75
C ILE A 327 -3.15 -1.97 -4.88
N PHE A 328 -4.33 -2.06 -5.47
CA PHE A 328 -5.63 -1.89 -4.83
C PHE A 328 -6.43 -3.19 -4.96
N LYS A 329 -6.92 -3.71 -3.83
CA LYS A 329 -7.77 -4.89 -3.79
C LYS A 329 -9.20 -4.51 -4.19
N VAL A 330 -9.65 -5.00 -5.35
CA VAL A 330 -11.08 -5.02 -5.70
C VAL A 330 -11.71 -6.17 -4.92
N ILE A 331 -12.46 -5.84 -3.88
CA ILE A 331 -13.15 -6.81 -3.03
C ILE A 331 -14.38 -7.34 -3.77
N MET A 332 -14.55 -8.66 -3.81
CA MET A 332 -15.73 -9.27 -4.42
C MET A 332 -16.92 -9.25 -3.47
N GLU A 333 -18.10 -8.91 -3.98
CA GLU A 333 -19.36 -8.83 -3.20
C GLU A 333 -19.82 -10.19 -2.71
N LYS A 334 -19.46 -11.24 -3.45
CA LYS A 334 -19.71 -12.64 -3.10
C LYS A 334 -18.47 -13.46 -3.42
N GLN A 335 -18.19 -14.41 -2.55
CA GLN A 335 -17.11 -15.35 -2.75
C GLN A 335 -17.47 -16.32 -3.88
N VAL A 336 -16.49 -16.67 -4.71
CA VAL A 336 -16.71 -17.53 -5.87
C VAL A 336 -15.91 -18.81 -5.72
N LEU A 337 -16.58 -19.96 -5.78
CA LEU A 337 -15.92 -21.25 -5.75
C LEU A 337 -15.17 -21.49 -7.06
N ILE A 338 -13.85 -21.60 -6.94
CA ILE A 338 -12.95 -21.98 -8.01
C ILE A 338 -12.58 -23.44 -7.76
N LYS A 339 -12.99 -24.31 -8.69
CA LYS A 339 -12.70 -25.74 -8.62
C LYS A 339 -11.28 -26.02 -9.06
N LYS A 340 -10.63 -26.95 -8.38
CA LYS A 340 -9.30 -27.45 -8.76
C LYS A 340 -9.27 -27.88 -10.22
N ASP A 341 -8.12 -27.67 -10.85
CA ASP A 341 -7.79 -28.07 -12.23
C ASP A 341 -8.73 -27.49 -13.32
N SER A 342 -9.66 -26.63 -12.93
CA SER A 342 -10.56 -25.93 -13.83
C SER A 342 -9.98 -24.55 -14.16
N LYS A 343 -10.20 -24.11 -15.40
CA LYS A 343 -9.73 -22.81 -15.87
C LYS A 343 -10.79 -21.74 -15.66
N TYR A 344 -10.34 -20.58 -15.19
CA TYR A 344 -11.17 -19.40 -14.97
C TYR A 344 -10.46 -18.18 -15.52
N THR A 345 -11.23 -17.17 -15.95
CA THR A 345 -10.67 -15.93 -16.48
C THR A 345 -11.21 -14.77 -15.69
N VAL A 346 -10.31 -13.96 -15.11
CA VAL A 346 -10.71 -12.63 -14.64
C VAL A 346 -10.72 -11.68 -15.82
N TYR A 347 -11.75 -10.85 -15.87
CA TYR A 347 -12.02 -9.90 -16.93
C TYR A 347 -12.20 -8.52 -16.29
N PHE A 348 -11.45 -7.53 -16.78
CA PHE A 348 -11.57 -6.15 -16.34
C PHE A 348 -11.68 -5.20 -17.53
N LEU A 349 -12.74 -4.40 -17.54
CA LEU A 349 -12.82 -3.20 -18.35
C LEU A 349 -12.50 -2.00 -17.47
N ASN A 350 -11.31 -1.44 -17.66
CA ASN A 350 -10.81 -0.32 -16.88
C ASN A 350 -10.89 0.99 -17.67
N GLY A 351 -10.97 2.13 -16.98
CA GLY A 351 -10.92 3.44 -17.60
C GLY A 351 -10.37 4.52 -16.69
N GLY A 352 -10.04 5.68 -17.25
CA GLY A 352 -9.55 6.84 -16.48
C GLY A 352 -8.03 6.97 -16.51
N ALA A 353 -7.43 7.24 -15.35
CA ALA A 353 -6.01 7.54 -15.24
C ALA A 353 -5.11 6.35 -15.61
N HIS A 354 -3.87 6.65 -16.02
CA HIS A 354 -2.85 5.62 -16.21
C HIS A 354 -2.42 5.05 -14.86
N THR A 355 -2.24 3.75 -14.82
CA THR A 355 -1.83 3.01 -13.63
C THR A 355 -0.39 2.52 -13.76
N TYR A 356 0.14 2.04 -12.63
CA TYR A 356 1.26 1.13 -12.70
C TYR A 356 0.88 -0.14 -13.49
N LYS A 357 1.88 -0.92 -13.87
CA LYS A 357 1.74 -2.27 -14.42
C LYS A 357 2.65 -3.21 -13.67
N CYS A 358 2.24 -4.47 -13.65
CA CYS A 358 3.11 -5.59 -13.37
C CYS A 358 3.96 -5.90 -14.60
N VAL A 359 5.23 -6.25 -14.40
CA VAL A 359 6.15 -6.80 -15.42
C VAL A 359 6.91 -7.98 -14.82
N ASP A 360 7.60 -8.76 -15.65
CA ASP A 360 8.31 -9.98 -15.23
C ASP A 360 7.41 -10.90 -14.38
N CYS A 361 6.17 -11.03 -14.80
CA CYS A 361 5.20 -11.84 -14.09
C CYS A 361 5.51 -13.34 -14.26
N VAL A 362 5.28 -14.10 -13.20
CA VAL A 362 5.51 -15.54 -13.14
C VAL A 362 4.21 -16.27 -13.48
N SER A 363 4.30 -17.26 -14.36
CA SER A 363 3.15 -18.05 -14.81
C SER A 363 2.73 -19.11 -13.80
N ILE A 364 3.58 -19.49 -12.83
CA ILE A 364 3.27 -20.45 -11.78
C ILE A 364 3.70 -19.86 -10.44
N VAL A 365 2.77 -19.81 -9.48
CA VAL A 365 3.03 -19.28 -8.13
C VAL A 365 2.49 -20.28 -7.12
N GLU A 366 3.35 -20.75 -6.21
CA GLU A 366 2.93 -21.50 -5.04
C GLU A 366 2.65 -20.53 -3.89
N GLY A 367 1.40 -20.52 -3.44
CA GLY A 367 0.96 -19.74 -2.29
C GLY A 367 0.94 -20.55 -0.99
N PRO A 368 0.51 -19.91 0.11
CA PRO A 368 0.24 -20.60 1.38
C PRO A 368 -0.66 -21.82 1.21
N ASP A 369 -0.52 -22.78 2.14
CA ASP A 369 -1.20 -24.08 2.12
C ASP A 369 -0.93 -24.93 0.86
N ARG A 370 0.19 -24.67 0.17
CA ARG A 370 0.60 -25.38 -1.07
C ARG A 370 -0.44 -25.26 -2.19
N VAL A 371 -1.16 -24.14 -2.23
CA VAL A 371 -2.06 -23.82 -3.34
C VAL A 371 -1.23 -23.27 -4.49
N VAL A 372 -1.14 -24.04 -5.56
CA VAL A 372 -0.39 -23.68 -6.76
C VAL A 372 -1.34 -23.04 -7.76
N TRP A 373 -1.01 -21.82 -8.17
CA TRP A 373 -1.71 -21.05 -9.21
C TRP A 373 -0.93 -21.14 -10.51
N THR A 374 -1.63 -21.47 -11.59
CA THR A 374 -1.08 -21.45 -12.95
C THR A 374 -1.81 -20.42 -13.79
N PHE A 375 -1.10 -19.43 -14.30
CA PHE A 375 -1.59 -18.36 -15.16
C PHE A 375 -1.26 -18.63 -16.63
N ILE A 376 -2.24 -18.38 -17.50
CA ILE A 376 -2.11 -18.51 -18.95
C ILE A 376 -2.78 -17.32 -19.64
N ASN A 377 -2.37 -17.04 -20.87
CA ASN A 377 -2.98 -15.97 -21.66
C ASN A 377 -4.45 -16.29 -21.94
N SER A 378 -5.32 -15.29 -21.73
CA SER A 378 -6.73 -15.39 -22.05
C SER A 378 -6.96 -15.40 -23.56
N ILE A 379 -7.93 -16.18 -24.01
CA ILE A 379 -8.39 -16.23 -25.40
C ILE A 379 -9.44 -15.14 -25.61
N PHE A 380 -9.14 -14.14 -26.42
CA PHE A 380 -10.07 -13.05 -26.69
C PHE A 380 -11.09 -13.44 -27.77
N SER A 381 -12.37 -13.21 -27.47
CA SER A 381 -13.44 -13.26 -28.47
C SER A 381 -13.16 -12.25 -29.60
N PRO A 382 -13.57 -12.51 -30.86
CA PRO A 382 -13.35 -11.58 -31.97
C PRO A 382 -13.88 -10.15 -31.73
N ASN A 383 -14.95 -10.01 -30.94
CA ASN A 383 -15.57 -8.73 -30.62
C ASN A 383 -14.89 -8.01 -29.43
N HIS A 384 -13.95 -8.65 -28.75
CA HIS A 384 -13.26 -8.10 -27.60
C HIS A 384 -11.84 -7.66 -27.97
N GLN A 385 -11.49 -6.43 -27.62
CA GLN A 385 -10.14 -5.92 -27.84
C GLN A 385 -9.29 -6.09 -26.58
N SER A 386 -8.14 -6.75 -26.72
CA SER A 386 -7.18 -6.85 -25.63
C SER A 386 -6.51 -5.50 -25.33
N ASN A 387 -6.35 -5.21 -24.04
CA ASN A 387 -5.47 -4.16 -23.54
C ASN A 387 -4.01 -4.63 -23.37
N ARG A 388 -3.67 -5.80 -23.94
CA ARG A 388 -2.35 -6.43 -23.90
C ARG A 388 -1.93 -6.92 -22.51
N CYS A 389 -2.86 -7.09 -21.58
CA CYS A 389 -2.61 -7.86 -20.37
C CYS A 389 -2.38 -9.32 -20.74
N ASP A 390 -1.26 -9.87 -20.29
CA ASP A 390 -0.82 -11.24 -20.57
C ASP A 390 -0.10 -11.84 -19.34
N ILE A 391 0.45 -13.04 -19.48
CA ILE A 391 1.18 -13.72 -18.40
C ILE A 391 2.45 -13.00 -17.97
N VAL A 392 3.00 -12.08 -18.76
CA VAL A 392 4.28 -11.40 -18.49
C VAL A 392 4.06 -10.00 -17.92
N CYS A 393 2.99 -9.32 -18.33
CA CYS A 393 2.71 -7.95 -17.90
C CYS A 393 1.22 -7.61 -17.84
N GLY A 394 0.87 -6.52 -17.15
CA GLY A 394 -0.50 -6.00 -17.08
C GLY A 394 -0.88 -5.48 -15.70
N PRO A 395 -2.09 -4.98 -15.50
CA PRO A 395 -2.47 -4.29 -14.27
C PRO A 395 -3.00 -5.25 -13.20
N ILE A 396 -3.32 -6.50 -13.56
CA ILE A 396 -3.80 -7.53 -12.63
C ILE A 396 -2.58 -8.10 -11.91
N ALA A 397 -2.55 -8.06 -10.58
CA ALA A 397 -1.35 -8.37 -9.79
C ALA A 397 -1.58 -9.47 -8.76
N ASP A 398 -2.65 -9.31 -7.97
CA ASP A 398 -2.88 -10.13 -6.77
C ASP A 398 -4.20 -10.89 -6.90
N PHE A 399 -4.26 -12.05 -6.26
CA PHE A 399 -5.48 -12.83 -6.10
C PHE A 399 -5.65 -13.14 -4.61
N TYR A 400 -6.84 -12.84 -4.09
CA TYR A 400 -7.20 -13.05 -2.69
C TYR A 400 -8.23 -14.16 -2.61
N PHE A 401 -8.01 -15.12 -1.71
CA PHE A 401 -8.82 -16.32 -1.66
C PHE A 401 -8.78 -16.99 -0.28
N MET A 402 -9.69 -17.94 -0.06
CA MET A 402 -9.64 -18.87 1.08
C MET A 402 -9.60 -20.30 0.56
N VAL A 403 -8.82 -21.15 1.23
CA VAL A 403 -8.78 -22.59 0.92
C VAL A 403 -10.07 -23.25 1.43
N VAL A 404 -10.62 -24.17 0.65
CA VAL A 404 -11.85 -24.92 0.98
C VAL A 404 -11.53 -26.26 1.62
#